data_AF-A0A952U0Q3-F1
#
_entry.id   AF-A0A952U0Q3-F1
#
_cell.length_a   1.000
_cell.length_b   1.000
_cell.length_c   1.000
_cell.angle_alpha   90.00
_cell.angle_beta   90.00
_cell.angle_gamma   90.00
#
_symmetry.space_group_name_H-M   'P 1'
#
loop_
_entity.id
_entity.type
_entity.pdbx_description
1 polymer ?
#
loop_
_entity_poly.entity_id
_entity_poly.type
_entity_poly.pdbx_seq_one_letter_code
_entity_poly.pdbx_strand_id
1 'polypeptide(L)'
;MGKAVSTLTLQKYKEDGRKIVCLTAYDYSTAKILDRAGVDVILVGDSLAMVALGHKTTHAVTVEEMLHHTKAVTRGAEFALVVADLPFMSYQVDITQAITNAGRFVKEAQAQAVKLEGASEHNIQIIERLVSMGIPVMGHLGFTPQSIHGLGGTRVQARNADDALKLLAEAKALEKAGVFAVVLEMVPTAVARAIAKRLTIPVIGIGAGVDCDGQILVTDDLLGKYVDFKPRFVRRYASLDEVCTEAIRSYAQDVMSSAFPTDTESFAFPEEEEKQLLKKLDAEPTKQFSNSP
;
A
#
# COMPACT_ATOMS: atom_id res chain seq x y z
N MET A 1 -9.40 13.44 18.32
CA MET A 1 -9.51 12.67 17.06
C MET A 1 -9.85 13.64 15.95
N GLY A 2 -9.16 13.52 14.83
CA GLY A 2 -8.97 14.60 13.85
C GLY A 2 -10.09 14.75 12.84
N LYS A 3 -10.00 15.79 12.01
CA LYS A 3 -10.82 15.96 10.80
C LYS A 3 -10.22 15.10 9.68
N ALA A 4 -11.06 14.55 8.80
CA ALA A 4 -10.59 13.84 7.61
C ALA A 4 -9.60 14.68 6.79
N VAL A 5 -8.50 14.05 6.38
CA VAL A 5 -7.44 14.64 5.58
C VAL A 5 -7.91 14.75 4.13
N SER A 6 -7.68 15.92 3.54
CA SER A 6 -7.98 16.23 2.15
C SER A 6 -6.76 16.78 1.43
N THR A 7 -6.82 16.91 0.11
CA THR A 7 -5.77 17.57 -0.69
C THR A 7 -5.45 18.98 -0.18
N LEU A 8 -6.46 19.76 0.22
CA LEU A 8 -6.28 21.07 0.84
C LEU A 8 -5.59 21.02 2.20
N THR A 9 -5.84 19.94 2.96
CA THR A 9 -5.17 19.72 4.25
C THR A 9 -3.67 19.49 4.04
N LEU A 10 -3.31 18.70 3.01
CA LEU A 10 -1.91 18.44 2.67
C LEU A 10 -1.20 19.71 2.16
N GLN A 11 -1.88 20.53 1.35
CA GLN A 11 -1.37 21.83 0.93
C GLN A 11 -1.06 22.72 2.15
N LYS A 12 -2.00 22.80 3.10
CA LYS A 12 -1.79 23.54 4.34
C LYS A 12 -0.61 22.99 5.17
N TYR A 13 -0.43 21.67 5.23
CA TYR A 13 0.73 21.10 5.93
C TYR A 13 2.06 21.56 5.33
N LYS A 14 2.16 21.64 3.99
CA LYS A 14 3.34 22.22 3.33
C LYS A 14 3.55 23.68 3.72
N GLU A 15 2.49 24.50 3.64
CA GLU A 15 2.54 25.93 3.98
C GLU A 15 2.95 26.18 5.44
N ASP A 16 2.44 25.35 6.35
CA ASP A 16 2.76 25.39 7.78
C ASP A 16 4.10 24.73 8.13
N GLY A 17 4.77 24.09 7.16
CA GLY A 17 6.01 23.33 7.37
C GLY A 17 5.86 22.02 8.16
N ARG A 18 4.62 21.54 8.36
CA ARG A 18 4.34 20.22 8.96
C ARG A 18 4.63 19.12 7.95
N LYS A 19 5.43 18.12 8.33
CA LYS A 19 5.69 16.96 7.46
C LYS A 19 4.46 16.09 7.29
N ILE A 20 4.19 15.67 6.05
CA ILE A 20 3.12 14.73 5.70
C ILE A 20 3.62 13.30 5.90
N VAL A 21 2.85 12.50 6.63
CA VAL A 21 3.15 11.08 6.87
C VAL A 21 2.30 10.21 5.94
N CYS A 22 2.95 9.53 5.01
CA CYS A 22 2.29 8.61 4.08
C CYS A 22 2.77 7.17 4.32
N LEU A 23 1.87 6.20 4.27
CA LEU A 23 2.20 4.78 4.35
C LEU A 23 1.32 3.95 3.41
N THR A 24 1.80 2.79 2.96
CA THR A 24 0.96 1.91 2.12
C THR A 24 0.03 1.03 2.95
N ALA A 25 -1.10 0.61 2.40
CA ALA A 25 -1.90 -0.47 2.99
C ALA A 25 -2.64 -1.25 1.92
N TYR A 26 -2.96 -2.52 2.23
CA TYR A 26 -3.58 -3.44 1.27
C TYR A 26 -4.77 -4.19 1.86
N ASP A 27 -5.08 -3.98 3.14
CA ASP A 27 -6.18 -4.64 3.83
C ASP A 27 -6.83 -3.72 4.87
N TYR A 28 -8.02 -4.12 5.31
CA TYR A 28 -8.85 -3.38 6.27
C TYR A 28 -8.16 -3.17 7.62
N SER A 29 -7.54 -4.21 8.17
CA SER A 29 -7.00 -4.20 9.52
C SER A 29 -5.75 -3.31 9.61
N THR A 30 -4.87 -3.42 8.61
CA THR A 30 -3.71 -2.53 8.47
C THR A 30 -4.17 -1.08 8.31
N ALA A 31 -5.15 -0.81 7.44
CA ALA A 31 -5.68 0.54 7.26
C ALA A 31 -6.20 1.15 8.58
N LYS A 32 -6.97 0.40 9.39
CA LYS A 32 -7.41 0.86 10.73
C LYS A 32 -6.25 1.16 11.67
N ILE A 33 -5.19 0.36 11.63
CA ILE A 33 -4.01 0.60 12.49
C ILE A 33 -3.34 1.91 12.09
N LEU A 34 -3.10 2.11 10.80
CA LEU A 34 -2.46 3.32 10.27
C LEU A 34 -3.29 4.57 10.54
N ASP A 35 -4.60 4.49 10.32
CA ASP A 35 -5.53 5.60 10.52
C ASP A 35 -5.56 6.06 11.99
N ARG A 36 -5.68 5.11 12.93
CA ARG A 36 -5.60 5.40 14.38
C ARG A 36 -4.23 5.93 14.82
N ALA A 37 -3.16 5.53 14.13
CA ALA A 37 -1.81 6.01 14.39
C ALA A 37 -1.57 7.43 13.87
N GLY A 38 -2.52 8.03 13.13
CA GLY A 38 -2.42 9.39 12.62
C GLY A 38 -1.65 9.53 11.31
N VAL A 39 -1.63 8.47 10.48
CA VAL A 39 -1.12 8.56 9.10
C VAL A 39 -2.00 9.53 8.31
N ASP A 40 -1.39 10.46 7.58
CA ASP A 40 -2.12 11.48 6.81
C ASP A 40 -2.65 10.93 5.48
N VAL A 41 -1.86 10.07 4.83
CA VAL A 41 -2.19 9.46 3.53
C VAL A 41 -1.93 7.96 3.56
N ILE A 42 -2.94 7.20 3.18
CA ILE A 42 -2.81 5.76 2.94
C ILE A 42 -2.78 5.52 1.43
N LEU A 43 -1.66 5.01 0.92
CA LEU A 43 -1.51 4.65 -0.49
C LEU A 43 -1.80 3.16 -0.69
N VAL A 44 -2.81 2.83 -1.47
CA VAL A 44 -3.01 1.48 -2.02
C VAL A 44 -2.14 1.38 -3.26
N GLY A 45 -0.86 1.07 -3.03
CA GLY A 45 0.16 1.08 -4.08
C GLY A 45 0.28 -0.25 -4.81
N ASP A 46 0.71 -0.21 -6.07
CA ASP A 46 0.97 -1.42 -6.89
C ASP A 46 2.11 -2.29 -6.34
N SER A 47 2.91 -1.76 -5.41
CA SER A 47 3.79 -2.51 -4.50
C SER A 47 3.14 -3.74 -3.85
N LEU A 48 1.79 -3.76 -3.71
CA LEU A 48 1.02 -4.92 -3.26
C LEU A 48 1.28 -6.18 -4.09
N ALA A 49 1.61 -6.00 -5.38
CA ALA A 49 1.97 -7.10 -6.27
C ALA A 49 3.08 -7.96 -5.65
N MET A 50 4.06 -7.31 -5.02
CA MET A 50 5.22 -7.98 -4.44
C MET A 50 4.95 -8.39 -2.99
N VAL A 51 4.56 -7.44 -2.15
CA VAL A 51 4.51 -7.66 -0.69
C VAL A 51 3.25 -8.39 -0.21
N ALA A 52 2.17 -8.36 -0.99
CA ALA A 52 0.91 -9.04 -0.66
C ALA A 52 0.61 -10.24 -1.57
N LEU A 53 0.96 -10.16 -2.87
CA LEU A 53 0.66 -11.20 -3.86
C LEU A 53 1.86 -12.07 -4.26
N GLY A 54 3.08 -11.71 -3.84
CA GLY A 54 4.29 -12.52 -4.09
C GLY A 54 4.79 -12.51 -5.53
N HIS A 55 4.32 -11.56 -6.37
CA HIS A 55 4.89 -11.35 -7.70
C HIS A 55 6.32 -10.80 -7.61
N LYS A 56 7.12 -11.06 -8.65
CA LYS A 56 8.50 -10.57 -8.73
C LYS A 56 8.60 -9.07 -9.02
N THR A 57 7.56 -8.49 -9.65
CA THR A 57 7.52 -7.07 -10.04
C THR A 57 6.07 -6.56 -9.94
N THR A 58 5.90 -5.24 -9.95
CA THR A 58 4.58 -4.60 -9.95
C THR A 58 3.79 -4.75 -11.24
N HIS A 59 4.39 -5.24 -12.33
CA HIS A 59 3.73 -5.32 -13.65
C HIS A 59 2.60 -6.34 -13.72
N ALA A 60 2.61 -7.33 -12.82
CA ALA A 60 1.65 -8.42 -12.84
C ALA A 60 0.29 -8.03 -12.24
N VAL A 61 0.23 -6.96 -11.44
CA VAL A 61 -1.03 -6.60 -10.76
C VAL A 61 -2.01 -5.99 -11.74
N THR A 62 -3.26 -6.43 -11.62
CA THR A 62 -4.37 -6.01 -12.47
C THR A 62 -5.18 -4.89 -11.82
N VAL A 63 -6.01 -4.21 -12.63
CA VAL A 63 -6.98 -3.23 -12.12
C VAL A 63 -7.95 -3.87 -11.13
N GLU A 64 -8.37 -5.13 -11.34
CA GLU A 64 -9.31 -5.81 -10.46
C GLU A 64 -8.72 -6.11 -9.09
N GLU A 65 -7.46 -6.56 -9.02
CA GLU A 65 -6.75 -6.77 -7.76
C GLU A 65 -6.56 -5.45 -7.02
N MET A 66 -6.13 -4.39 -7.72
CA MET A 66 -5.99 -3.06 -7.13
C MET A 66 -7.34 -2.54 -6.60
N LEU A 67 -8.45 -2.71 -7.33
CA LEU A 67 -9.79 -2.34 -6.88
C LEU A 67 -10.22 -3.13 -5.65
N HIS A 68 -9.94 -4.44 -5.60
CA HIS A 68 -10.25 -5.29 -4.45
C HIS A 68 -9.54 -4.81 -3.18
N HIS A 69 -8.22 -4.60 -3.25
CA HIS A 69 -7.44 -4.11 -2.11
C HIS A 69 -7.84 -2.68 -1.72
N THR A 70 -8.14 -1.82 -2.70
CA THR A 70 -8.62 -0.45 -2.43
C THR A 70 -9.94 -0.47 -1.67
N LYS A 71 -10.90 -1.31 -2.06
CA LYS A 71 -12.18 -1.49 -1.34
C LYS A 71 -11.98 -1.94 0.11
N ALA A 72 -10.98 -2.78 0.38
CA ALA A 72 -10.68 -3.23 1.73
C ALA A 72 -10.10 -2.10 2.59
N VAL A 73 -9.17 -1.33 2.04
CA VAL A 73 -8.49 -0.22 2.74
C VAL A 73 -9.43 0.94 3.02
N THR A 74 -10.27 1.34 2.07
CA THR A 74 -11.21 2.46 2.25
C THR A 74 -12.27 2.19 3.31
N ARG A 75 -12.59 0.92 3.60
CA ARG A 75 -13.44 0.55 4.75
C ARG A 75 -12.74 0.75 6.10
N GLY A 76 -11.41 0.68 6.13
CA GLY A 76 -10.61 0.77 7.36
C GLY A 76 -10.07 2.17 7.67
N ALA A 77 -10.02 3.07 6.68
CA ALA A 77 -9.58 4.45 6.85
C ALA A 77 -10.75 5.38 7.16
N GLU A 78 -10.73 6.04 8.32
CA GLU A 78 -11.75 7.01 8.73
C GLU A 78 -11.28 8.46 8.50
N PHE A 79 -9.98 8.73 8.71
CA PHE A 79 -9.42 10.07 8.66
C PHE A 79 -8.38 10.26 7.55
N ALA A 80 -7.54 9.28 7.26
CA ALA A 80 -6.48 9.39 6.26
C ALA A 80 -7.04 9.59 4.85
N LEU A 81 -6.31 10.32 4.01
CA LEU A 81 -6.62 10.41 2.58
C LEU A 81 -6.18 9.10 1.91
N VAL A 82 -7.13 8.34 1.36
CA VAL A 82 -6.83 7.12 0.60
C VAL A 82 -6.57 7.46 -0.86
N VAL A 83 -5.37 7.11 -1.32
CA VAL A 83 -4.91 7.25 -2.70
C VAL A 83 -4.73 5.86 -3.29
N ALA A 84 -5.24 5.60 -4.49
CA ALA A 84 -5.06 4.32 -5.18
C ALA A 84 -4.14 4.45 -6.40
N ASP A 85 -3.18 3.54 -6.55
CA ASP A 85 -2.37 3.49 -7.77
C ASP A 85 -3.19 3.03 -8.97
N LEU A 86 -2.97 3.67 -10.11
CA LEU A 86 -3.32 3.09 -11.40
C LEU A 86 -2.19 2.14 -11.82
N PRO A 87 -2.44 0.82 -11.94
CA PRO A 87 -1.40 -0.14 -12.27
C PRO A 87 -0.92 -0.01 -13.73
N PHE A 88 0.22 -0.62 -14.05
CA PHE A 88 0.79 -0.60 -15.40
C PHE A 88 -0.24 -1.02 -16.47
N MET A 89 -0.21 -0.34 -17.63
CA MET A 89 -1.17 -0.49 -18.75
C MET A 89 -2.63 -0.13 -18.44
N SER A 90 -2.96 0.33 -17.23
CA SER A 90 -4.33 0.78 -16.93
C SER A 90 -4.63 2.20 -17.39
N TYR A 91 -3.59 3.00 -17.67
CA TYR A 91 -3.75 4.40 -18.09
C TYR A 91 -2.93 4.75 -19.33
N GLN A 92 -1.87 4.01 -19.64
CA GLN A 92 -0.95 4.29 -20.75
C GLN A 92 -1.53 3.95 -22.13
N VAL A 93 -2.63 3.18 -22.19
CA VAL A 93 -3.22 2.70 -23.45
C VAL A 93 -3.87 3.86 -24.20
N ASP A 94 -4.82 4.53 -23.54
CA ASP A 94 -5.48 5.73 -24.04
C ASP A 94 -6.18 6.49 -22.91
N ILE A 95 -6.58 7.73 -23.22
CA ILE A 95 -7.23 8.64 -22.28
C ILE A 95 -8.58 8.10 -21.78
N THR A 96 -9.36 7.43 -22.63
CA THR A 96 -10.69 6.89 -22.27
C THR A 96 -10.55 5.76 -21.25
N GLN A 97 -9.59 4.86 -21.47
CA GLN A 97 -9.29 3.77 -20.56
C GLN A 97 -8.75 4.29 -19.22
N ALA A 98 -7.89 5.30 -19.24
CA ALA A 98 -7.38 5.95 -18.03
C ALA A 98 -8.51 6.58 -17.20
N ILE A 99 -9.39 7.35 -17.84
CA ILE A 99 -10.58 7.95 -17.19
C ILE A 99 -11.50 6.87 -16.63
N THR A 100 -11.77 5.82 -17.41
CA THR A 100 -12.63 4.71 -16.97
C THR A 100 -12.04 4.05 -15.73
N ASN A 101 -10.77 3.67 -15.75
CA ASN A 101 -10.14 3.01 -14.61
C ASN A 101 -10.05 3.91 -13.38
N ALA A 102 -9.62 5.17 -13.52
CA ALA A 102 -9.59 6.12 -12.41
C ALA A 102 -10.99 6.35 -11.81
N GLY A 103 -12.01 6.47 -12.67
CA GLY A 103 -13.41 6.58 -12.26
C GLY A 103 -13.89 5.35 -11.46
N ARG A 104 -13.43 4.15 -11.82
CA ARG A 104 -13.73 2.93 -11.05
C ARG A 104 -13.08 2.94 -9.67
N PHE A 105 -11.83 3.39 -9.52
CA PHE A 105 -11.19 3.51 -8.21
C PHE A 105 -11.93 4.47 -7.27
N VAL A 106 -12.40 5.60 -7.80
CA VAL A 106 -13.20 6.55 -7.01
C VAL A 106 -14.59 5.98 -6.72
N LYS A 107 -15.32 5.53 -7.75
CA LYS A 107 -16.73 5.14 -7.63
C LYS A 107 -16.94 3.79 -6.97
N GLU A 108 -16.19 2.78 -7.37
CA GLU A 108 -16.38 1.42 -6.86
C GLU A 108 -15.57 1.15 -5.61
N ALA A 109 -14.34 1.67 -5.57
CA ALA A 109 -13.41 1.40 -4.47
C ALA A 109 -13.35 2.51 -3.42
N GLN A 110 -14.02 3.64 -3.66
CA GLN A 110 -14.12 4.77 -2.73
C GLN A 110 -12.78 5.44 -2.42
N ALA A 111 -11.79 5.29 -3.30
CA ALA A 111 -10.55 6.07 -3.19
C ALA A 111 -10.86 7.56 -3.37
N GLN A 112 -10.20 8.41 -2.60
CA GLN A 112 -10.39 9.86 -2.68
C GLN A 112 -9.50 10.50 -3.74
N ALA A 113 -8.48 9.78 -4.21
CA ALA A 113 -7.54 10.21 -5.22
C ALA A 113 -6.88 9.02 -5.92
N VAL A 114 -6.23 9.27 -7.06
CA VAL A 114 -5.42 8.27 -7.77
C VAL A 114 -3.95 8.71 -7.88
N LYS A 115 -3.01 7.76 -7.98
CA LYS A 115 -1.59 8.01 -8.27
C LYS A 115 -1.21 7.40 -9.62
N LEU A 116 -0.34 8.10 -10.34
CA LEU A 116 0.02 7.79 -11.72
C LEU A 116 1.50 8.15 -11.98
N GLU A 117 2.23 7.26 -12.66
CA GLU A 117 3.68 7.41 -12.85
C GLU A 117 4.07 8.06 -14.18
N GLY A 118 5.05 8.96 -14.12
CA GLY A 118 5.67 9.60 -15.27
C GLY A 118 4.98 10.90 -15.72
N ALA A 119 5.74 11.72 -16.46
CA ALA A 119 5.30 13.02 -17.00
C ALA A 119 5.50 13.12 -18.52
N SER A 120 5.31 12.01 -19.24
CA SER A 120 5.23 12.06 -20.71
C SER A 120 4.08 12.98 -21.12
N GLU A 121 4.15 13.56 -22.33
CA GLU A 121 3.05 14.40 -22.85
C GLU A 121 1.69 13.68 -22.78
N HIS A 122 1.68 12.39 -23.09
CA HIS A 122 0.50 11.55 -22.94
C HIS A 122 -0.04 11.48 -21.51
N ASN A 123 0.84 11.27 -20.52
CA ASN A 123 0.44 11.21 -19.11
C ASN A 123 -0.04 12.59 -18.61
N ILE A 124 0.58 13.67 -19.06
CA ILE A 124 0.12 15.05 -18.75
C ILE A 124 -1.31 15.26 -19.24
N GLN A 125 -1.62 14.88 -20.49
CA GLN A 125 -2.97 14.99 -21.03
C GLN A 125 -3.98 14.17 -20.22
N ILE A 126 -3.63 12.95 -19.79
CA ILE A 126 -4.48 12.13 -18.92
C ILE A 126 -4.76 12.86 -17.60
N ILE A 127 -3.71 13.39 -16.95
CA ILE A 127 -3.84 14.08 -15.66
C ILE A 127 -4.77 15.29 -15.79
N GLU A 128 -4.59 16.14 -16.81
CA GLU A 128 -5.45 17.30 -17.04
C GLU A 128 -6.93 16.88 -17.20
N ARG A 129 -7.18 15.78 -17.90
CA ARG A 129 -8.53 15.22 -18.07
C ARG A 129 -9.11 14.67 -16.77
N LEU A 130 -8.33 13.95 -15.97
CA LEU A 130 -8.79 13.44 -14.67
C LEU A 130 -9.10 14.58 -13.70
N VAL A 131 -8.20 15.56 -13.60
CA VAL A 131 -8.34 16.72 -12.72
C VAL A 131 -9.56 17.57 -13.12
N SER A 132 -9.76 17.83 -14.42
CA SER A 132 -10.95 18.56 -14.91
C SER A 132 -12.28 17.83 -14.66
N MET A 133 -12.25 16.51 -14.46
CA MET A 133 -13.41 15.70 -14.05
C MET A 133 -13.58 15.62 -12.52
N GLY A 134 -12.74 16.31 -11.76
CA GLY A 134 -12.80 16.34 -10.30
C GLY A 134 -12.15 15.14 -9.62
N ILE A 135 -11.35 14.34 -10.33
CA ILE A 135 -10.55 13.24 -9.75
C ILE A 135 -9.19 13.80 -9.33
N PRO A 136 -8.87 13.88 -8.03
CA PRO A 136 -7.55 14.34 -7.60
C PRO A 136 -6.46 13.35 -8.00
N VAL A 137 -5.35 13.86 -8.53
CA VAL A 137 -4.22 13.04 -8.98
C VAL A 137 -2.96 13.38 -8.18
N MET A 138 -2.28 12.35 -7.68
CA MET A 138 -0.93 12.42 -7.16
C MET A 138 0.03 11.97 -8.28
N GLY A 139 0.99 12.82 -8.64
CA GLY A 139 2.02 12.45 -9.61
C GLY A 139 3.11 11.59 -8.99
N HIS A 140 3.84 10.83 -9.80
CA HIS A 140 5.03 10.10 -9.37
C HIS A 140 6.17 10.25 -10.38
N LEU A 141 7.32 10.75 -9.91
CA LEU A 141 8.55 10.94 -10.68
C LEU A 141 9.78 10.38 -9.95
N GLY A 142 10.92 10.38 -10.65
CA GLY A 142 12.13 9.72 -10.19
C GLY A 142 12.13 8.28 -10.70
N PHE A 143 12.48 7.33 -9.85
CA PHE A 143 12.38 5.92 -10.21
C PHE A 143 10.90 5.51 -10.19
N THR A 144 10.35 5.21 -11.36
CA THR A 144 8.96 4.75 -11.54
C THR A 144 8.97 3.24 -11.77
N PRO A 145 8.61 2.40 -10.77
CA PRO A 145 8.69 0.95 -10.84
C PRO A 145 7.99 0.33 -12.06
N GLN A 146 6.92 0.93 -12.57
CA GLN A 146 6.23 0.46 -13.78
C GLN A 146 7.09 0.60 -15.06
N SER A 147 8.19 1.35 -14.98
CA SER A 147 9.17 1.54 -16.06
C SER A 147 10.48 0.80 -15.79
N ILE A 148 10.53 -0.14 -14.85
CA ILE A 148 11.78 -0.79 -14.40
C ILE A 148 12.64 -1.35 -15.55
N HIS A 149 12.02 -1.92 -16.58
CA HIS A 149 12.72 -2.46 -17.74
C HIS A 149 13.32 -1.36 -18.62
N GLY A 150 12.59 -0.26 -18.83
CA GLY A 150 13.08 0.91 -19.55
C GLY A 150 14.19 1.65 -18.79
N LEU A 151 14.16 1.62 -17.46
CA LEU A 151 15.16 2.22 -16.59
C LEU A 151 16.40 1.33 -16.37
N GLY A 152 16.36 0.07 -16.82
CA GLY A 152 17.46 -0.88 -16.65
C GLY A 152 17.66 -1.33 -15.20
N GLY A 153 16.55 -1.52 -14.47
CA GLY A 153 16.51 -1.95 -13.07
C GLY A 153 16.38 -0.81 -12.06
N THR A 154 16.46 -1.17 -10.78
CA THR A 154 16.34 -0.24 -9.64
C THR A 154 17.56 0.69 -9.58
N ARG A 155 17.42 1.92 -10.07
CA ARG A 155 18.51 2.89 -10.17
C ARG A 155 18.07 4.26 -9.65
N VAL A 156 18.97 4.90 -8.90
CA VAL A 156 18.85 6.33 -8.55
C VAL A 156 18.73 7.17 -9.83
N GLN A 157 17.77 8.09 -9.88
CA GLN A 157 17.53 9.00 -11.01
C GLN A 157 18.16 10.38 -10.79
N ALA A 158 18.20 11.23 -11.81
CA ALA A 158 18.73 12.60 -11.72
C ALA A 158 20.17 12.69 -11.15
N ARG A 159 21.09 11.90 -11.70
CA ARG A 159 22.47 11.78 -11.19
C ARG A 159 23.42 12.90 -11.65
N ASN A 160 23.03 13.69 -12.65
CA ASN A 160 23.77 14.85 -13.14
C ASN A 160 22.82 16.06 -13.25
N ALA A 161 23.38 17.22 -13.56
CA ALA A 161 22.62 18.48 -13.61
C ALA A 161 21.55 18.49 -14.70
N ASP A 162 21.82 17.94 -15.88
CA ASP A 162 20.87 17.92 -17.00
C ASP A 162 19.66 17.04 -16.68
N ASP A 163 19.89 15.85 -16.12
CA ASP A 163 18.81 14.97 -15.67
C ASP A 163 17.99 15.61 -14.53
N ALA A 164 18.65 16.35 -13.62
CA ALA A 164 17.97 17.07 -12.55
C ALA A 164 17.12 18.24 -13.07
N LEU A 165 17.59 18.96 -14.10
CA LEU A 165 16.81 20.00 -14.78
C LEU A 165 15.61 19.40 -15.51
N LYS A 166 15.79 18.25 -16.17
CA LYS A 166 14.69 17.51 -16.81
C LYS A 166 13.64 17.09 -15.79
N LEU A 167 14.06 16.48 -14.67
CA LEU A 167 13.15 16.06 -13.61
C LEU A 167 12.38 17.24 -13.00
N LEU A 168 13.04 18.39 -12.82
CA LEU A 168 12.36 19.62 -12.37
C LEU A 168 11.33 20.13 -13.39
N ALA A 169 11.65 20.07 -14.68
CA ALA A 169 10.71 20.46 -15.73
C ALA A 169 9.49 19.53 -15.77
N GLU A 170 9.70 18.22 -15.66
CA GLU A 170 8.64 17.21 -15.53
C GLU A 170 7.76 17.47 -14.29
N ALA A 171 8.37 17.76 -13.14
CA ALA A 171 7.64 18.04 -11.91
C ALA A 171 6.79 19.32 -12.02
N LYS A 172 7.31 20.37 -12.66
CA LYS A 172 6.54 21.58 -12.97
C LYS A 172 5.42 21.34 -13.98
N ALA A 173 5.63 20.44 -14.94
CA ALA A 173 4.59 20.06 -15.89
C ALA A 173 3.43 19.35 -15.19
N LEU A 174 3.72 18.42 -14.26
CA LEU A 174 2.71 17.78 -13.43
C LEU A 174 1.96 18.79 -12.55
N GLU A 175 2.68 19.71 -11.90
CA GLU A 175 2.05 20.78 -11.11
C GLU A 175 1.11 21.63 -11.95
N LYS A 176 1.54 22.05 -13.15
CA LYS A 176 0.71 22.81 -14.08
C LYS A 176 -0.52 22.02 -14.55
N ALA A 177 -0.39 20.71 -14.73
CA ALA A 177 -1.49 19.82 -15.09
C ALA A 177 -2.52 19.64 -13.95
N GLY A 178 -2.19 20.07 -12.73
CA GLY A 178 -3.12 20.12 -11.60
C GLY A 178 -3.01 18.94 -10.63
N VAL A 179 -1.89 18.21 -10.60
CA VAL A 179 -1.67 17.21 -9.53
C VAL A 179 -1.65 17.91 -8.17
N PHE A 180 -2.24 17.31 -7.13
CA PHE A 180 -2.28 17.93 -5.80
C PHE A 180 -1.00 17.68 -4.99
N ALA A 181 -0.20 16.68 -5.37
CA ALA A 181 1.08 16.34 -4.76
C ALA A 181 1.91 15.52 -5.76
N VAL A 182 3.22 15.43 -5.53
CA VAL A 182 4.12 14.58 -6.32
C VAL A 182 5.01 13.71 -5.43
N VAL A 183 5.09 12.42 -5.74
CA VAL A 183 6.08 11.51 -5.15
C VAL A 183 7.40 11.65 -5.91
N LEU A 184 8.51 11.75 -5.18
CA LEU A 184 9.86 11.61 -5.72
C LEU A 184 10.52 10.36 -5.14
N GLU A 185 10.79 9.39 -6.01
CA GLU A 185 11.39 8.11 -5.63
C GLU A 185 12.85 7.99 -6.10
N MET A 186 13.74 7.59 -5.19
CA MET A 186 15.17 7.37 -5.46
C MET A 186 15.87 8.54 -6.19
N VAL A 187 15.70 9.74 -5.67
CA VAL A 187 16.30 10.98 -6.20
C VAL A 187 17.35 11.53 -5.21
N PRO A 188 18.52 12.03 -5.65
CA PRO A 188 19.50 12.64 -4.75
C PRO A 188 18.89 13.77 -3.91
N THR A 189 19.22 13.81 -2.61
CA THR A 189 18.67 14.78 -1.64
C THR A 189 18.75 16.22 -2.10
N ALA A 190 19.86 16.62 -2.74
CA ALA A 190 20.04 17.98 -3.24
C ALA A 190 19.03 18.34 -4.35
N VAL A 191 18.73 17.37 -5.23
CA VAL A 191 17.75 17.53 -6.32
C VAL A 191 16.34 17.56 -5.75
N ALA A 192 15.99 16.63 -4.86
CA ALA A 192 14.68 16.59 -4.21
C ALA A 192 14.39 17.88 -3.43
N ARG A 193 15.36 18.38 -2.64
CA ARG A 193 15.28 19.68 -1.96
C ARG A 193 15.05 20.82 -2.96
N ALA A 194 15.76 20.82 -4.09
CA ALA A 194 15.64 21.87 -5.09
C ALA A 194 14.25 21.87 -5.74
N ILE A 195 13.66 20.69 -5.98
CA ILE A 195 12.30 20.54 -6.51
C ILE A 195 11.26 20.95 -5.46
N ALA A 196 11.34 20.42 -4.23
CA ALA A 196 10.39 20.72 -3.15
C ALA A 196 10.27 22.22 -2.84
N LYS A 197 11.39 22.96 -2.92
CA LYS A 197 11.42 24.43 -2.76
C LYS A 197 10.83 25.22 -3.92
N ARG A 198 10.68 24.61 -5.10
CA ARG A 198 10.25 25.28 -6.34
C ARG A 198 8.81 24.96 -6.71
N LEU A 199 8.27 23.84 -6.24
CA LEU A 199 6.85 23.52 -6.37
C LEU A 199 6.06 24.14 -5.22
N THR A 200 4.87 24.62 -5.55
CA THR A 200 3.85 25.09 -4.63
C THR A 200 3.06 23.94 -4.00
N ILE A 201 2.97 22.80 -4.69
CA ILE A 201 2.33 21.57 -4.18
C ILE A 201 3.27 20.73 -3.30
N PRO A 202 2.73 19.88 -2.40
CA PRO A 202 3.51 18.95 -1.60
C PRO A 202 4.35 17.97 -2.43
N VAL A 203 5.60 17.79 -1.99
CA VAL A 203 6.52 16.77 -2.48
C VAL A 203 6.70 15.68 -1.43
N ILE A 204 6.37 14.43 -1.77
CA ILE A 204 6.48 13.27 -0.89
C ILE A 204 7.71 12.45 -1.30
N GLY A 205 8.67 12.27 -0.40
CA GLY A 205 9.89 11.54 -0.69
C GLY A 205 9.79 10.05 -0.35
N ILE A 206 10.44 9.20 -1.16
CA ILE A 206 10.82 7.83 -0.80
C ILE A 206 12.23 7.58 -1.33
N GLY A 207 13.20 7.50 -0.40
CA GLY A 207 14.61 7.54 -0.80
C GLY A 207 15.03 8.86 -1.45
N ALA A 208 14.34 9.97 -1.15
CA ALA A 208 14.61 11.31 -1.68
C ALA A 208 15.13 12.32 -0.63
N GLY A 209 15.43 11.85 0.59
CA GLY A 209 15.93 12.67 1.69
C GLY A 209 14.84 13.45 2.43
N VAL A 210 15.23 14.11 3.53
CA VAL A 210 14.31 14.71 4.51
C VAL A 210 13.72 16.07 4.10
N ASP A 211 14.28 16.66 3.05
CA ASP A 211 13.92 18.00 2.58
C ASP A 211 12.59 18.04 1.78
N CYS A 212 12.01 16.88 1.45
CA CYS A 212 10.65 16.77 0.92
C CYS A 212 9.59 17.16 1.98
N ASP A 213 8.41 17.60 1.56
CA ASP A 213 7.31 18.02 2.44
C ASP A 213 6.65 16.85 3.19
N GLY A 214 6.82 15.63 2.69
CA GLY A 214 6.40 14.41 3.37
C GLY A 214 7.29 13.22 3.03
N GLN A 215 6.98 12.08 3.63
CA GLN A 215 7.67 10.82 3.36
C GLN A 215 6.65 9.70 3.18
N ILE A 216 6.95 8.78 2.26
CA ILE A 216 6.21 7.54 2.09
C ILE A 216 7.14 6.33 2.22
N LEU A 217 6.64 5.26 2.83
CA LEU A 217 7.26 3.94 2.86
C LEU A 217 6.21 2.86 2.63
N VAL A 218 6.66 1.73 2.09
CA VAL A 218 5.87 0.50 2.09
C VAL A 218 5.75 0.02 3.54
N THR A 219 4.52 -0.20 4.02
CA THR A 219 4.26 -0.53 5.43
C THR A 219 4.88 -1.87 5.82
N ASP A 220 4.84 -2.88 4.95
CA ASP A 220 5.46 -4.17 5.20
C ASP A 220 6.99 -4.08 5.31
N ASP A 221 7.63 -3.18 4.56
CA ASP A 221 9.07 -2.89 4.70
C ASP A 221 9.36 -2.15 6.02
N LEU A 222 8.53 -1.17 6.37
CA LEU A 222 8.64 -0.38 7.61
C LEU A 222 8.52 -1.27 8.85
N LEU A 223 7.56 -2.19 8.85
CA LEU A 223 7.28 -3.09 9.97
C LEU A 223 8.14 -4.36 9.95
N GLY A 224 8.98 -4.54 8.94
CA GLY A 224 9.84 -5.72 8.81
C GLY A 224 9.04 -7.02 8.65
N LYS A 225 7.88 -6.95 7.99
CA LYS A 225 7.05 -8.10 7.62
C LYS A 225 7.50 -8.70 6.27
N TYR A 226 7.95 -7.85 5.35
CA TYR A 226 8.56 -8.29 4.10
C TYR A 226 10.08 -8.38 4.23
N VAL A 227 10.65 -9.55 3.91
CA VAL A 227 12.08 -9.85 4.16
C VAL A 227 12.86 -10.23 2.90
N ASP A 228 12.18 -10.55 1.80
CA ASP A 228 12.80 -10.97 0.53
C ASP A 228 13.66 -9.86 -0.10
N PHE A 229 13.29 -8.59 0.18
CA PHE A 229 14.04 -7.43 -0.28
C PHE A 229 14.09 -6.37 0.82
N LYS A 230 15.25 -5.71 0.95
CA LYS A 230 15.42 -4.58 1.89
C LYS A 230 15.98 -3.37 1.14
N PRO A 231 15.14 -2.39 0.78
CA PRO A 231 15.64 -1.18 0.14
C PRO A 231 16.53 -0.40 1.12
N ARG A 232 17.66 0.12 0.63
CA ARG A 232 18.64 0.85 1.45
C ARG A 232 18.06 2.07 2.17
N PHE A 233 17.02 2.70 1.61
CA PHE A 233 16.39 3.89 2.16
C PHE A 233 15.34 3.60 3.24
N VAL A 234 15.05 2.33 3.53
CA VAL A 234 14.07 1.96 4.56
C VAL A 234 14.72 1.83 5.93
N ARG A 235 14.13 2.47 6.93
CA ARG A 235 14.33 2.15 8.35
C ARG A 235 13.22 1.21 8.80
N ARG A 236 13.59 0.05 9.35
CA ARG A 236 12.64 -0.84 10.04
C ARG A 236 12.35 -0.30 11.43
N TYR A 237 11.07 -0.22 11.78
CA TYR A 237 10.57 0.16 13.10
C TYR A 237 10.09 -1.04 13.92
N ALA A 238 9.95 -2.21 13.28
CA ALA A 238 9.68 -3.50 13.91
C ALA A 238 10.30 -4.64 13.07
N SER A 239 10.29 -5.85 13.63
CA SER A 239 10.66 -7.11 12.96
C SER A 239 9.47 -8.07 13.00
N LEU A 240 8.37 -7.75 12.32
CA LEU A 240 7.15 -8.56 12.40
C LEU A 240 7.33 -9.99 11.88
N ASP A 241 8.22 -10.23 10.92
CA ASP A 241 8.56 -11.59 10.49
C ASP A 241 9.06 -12.46 11.65
N GLU A 242 10.03 -11.96 12.43
CA GLU A 242 10.58 -12.63 13.60
C GLU A 242 9.52 -12.81 14.70
N VAL A 243 8.78 -11.74 15.02
CA VAL A 243 7.75 -11.75 16.08
C VAL A 243 6.65 -12.74 15.75
N CYS A 244 6.14 -12.75 14.51
CA CYS A 244 5.11 -13.67 14.07
C CYS A 244 5.64 -15.11 14.04
N THR A 245 6.84 -15.32 13.51
CA THR A 245 7.45 -16.65 13.43
C THR A 245 7.61 -17.26 14.81
N GLU A 246 8.07 -16.48 15.80
CA GLU A 246 8.23 -16.98 17.17
C GLU A 246 6.88 -17.28 17.84
N ALA A 247 5.90 -16.39 17.70
CA ALA A 247 4.56 -16.61 18.25
C ALA A 247 3.90 -17.88 17.66
N ILE A 248 4.05 -18.11 16.35
CA ILE A 248 3.53 -19.30 15.68
C ILE A 248 4.26 -20.57 16.15
N ARG A 249 5.58 -20.51 16.37
CA ARG A 249 6.35 -21.63 16.92
C ARG A 249 5.92 -21.96 18.34
N SER A 250 5.73 -20.95 19.19
CA SER A 250 5.23 -21.15 20.56
C SER A 250 3.85 -21.81 20.53
N TYR A 251 2.92 -21.30 19.72
CA TYR A 251 1.60 -21.92 19.55
C TYR A 251 1.69 -23.37 19.07
N ALA A 252 2.54 -23.66 18.09
CA ALA A 252 2.74 -25.02 17.61
C ALA A 252 3.29 -25.94 18.71
N GLN A 253 4.20 -25.45 19.55
CA GLN A 253 4.72 -26.19 20.70
C GLN A 253 3.63 -26.47 21.73
N ASP A 254 2.77 -25.50 22.02
CA ASP A 254 1.65 -25.68 22.94
C ASP A 254 0.68 -26.74 22.43
N VAL A 255 0.37 -26.75 21.14
CA VAL A 255 -0.47 -27.79 20.51
C VAL A 255 0.20 -29.17 20.57
N MET A 256 1.48 -29.28 20.18
CA MET A 256 2.20 -30.56 20.16
C MET A 256 2.39 -31.17 21.55
N SER A 257 2.50 -30.34 22.59
CA SER A 257 2.60 -30.77 23.98
C SER A 257 1.24 -30.91 24.68
N SER A 258 0.13 -30.64 23.97
CA SER A 258 -1.22 -30.57 24.54
C SER A 258 -1.34 -29.57 25.70
N ALA A 259 -0.51 -28.54 25.72
CA ALA A 259 -0.66 -27.38 26.60
C ALA A 259 -1.74 -26.41 26.10
N PHE A 260 -2.08 -26.45 24.81
CA PHE A 260 -3.24 -25.77 24.22
C PHE A 260 -4.14 -26.75 23.44
N PRO A 261 -5.48 -26.62 23.54
CA PRO A 261 -6.20 -25.71 24.45
C PRO A 261 -6.21 -26.23 25.90
N THR A 262 -6.35 -25.31 26.85
CA THR A 262 -6.64 -25.60 28.26
C THR A 262 -8.15 -25.77 28.50
N ASP A 263 -8.54 -26.16 29.72
CA ASP A 263 -9.96 -26.24 30.13
C ASP A 263 -10.68 -24.89 30.01
N THR A 264 -9.98 -23.77 30.23
CA THR A 264 -10.56 -22.42 30.09
C THR A 264 -10.74 -21.97 28.64
N GLU A 265 -10.06 -22.64 27.72
CA GLU A 265 -10.13 -22.41 26.27
C GLU A 265 -10.99 -23.48 25.58
N SER A 266 -11.62 -24.34 26.37
CA SER A 266 -12.45 -25.45 25.93
C SER A 266 -13.85 -25.34 26.53
N PHE A 267 -14.82 -26.01 25.92
CA PHE A 267 -16.17 -26.10 26.45
C PHE A 267 -16.35 -27.43 27.19
N ALA A 268 -16.79 -27.37 28.44
CA ALA A 268 -17.10 -28.57 29.23
C ALA A 268 -18.39 -29.23 28.72
N PHE A 269 -18.42 -30.57 28.73
CA PHE A 269 -19.64 -31.35 28.50
C PHE A 269 -20.24 -31.76 29.84
N PRO A 270 -21.57 -31.66 30.06
CA PRO A 270 -22.17 -32.10 31.32
C PRO A 270 -21.90 -33.58 31.58
N GLU A 271 -21.40 -33.92 32.76
CA GLU A 271 -20.96 -35.29 33.09
C GLU A 271 -22.05 -36.35 32.85
N GLU A 272 -23.31 -36.03 33.13
CA GLU A 272 -24.43 -36.96 32.93
C GLU A 272 -24.73 -37.21 31.45
N GLU A 273 -24.57 -36.19 30.61
CA GLU A 273 -24.70 -36.34 29.15
C GLU A 273 -23.50 -37.12 28.59
N GLU A 274 -22.30 -36.93 29.15
CA GLU A 274 -21.10 -37.69 28.78
C GLU A 274 -21.29 -39.19 29.04
N LYS A 275 -21.79 -39.54 30.23
CA LYS A 275 -22.10 -40.93 30.59
C LYS A 275 -23.14 -41.54 29.64
N GLN A 276 -24.16 -40.77 29.26
CA GLN A 276 -25.16 -41.24 28.29
C GLN A 276 -24.58 -41.41 26.88
N LEU A 277 -23.72 -40.49 26.45
CA LEU A 277 -23.03 -40.56 25.16
C LEU A 277 -22.19 -41.83 25.08
N LEU A 278 -21.35 -42.10 26.08
CA LEU A 278 -20.50 -43.30 26.11
C LEU A 278 -21.33 -44.59 26.07
N LYS A 279 -22.41 -44.67 26.86
CA LYS A 279 -23.33 -45.82 26.80
C LYS A 279 -23.94 -46.04 25.41
N LYS A 280 -24.27 -44.97 24.68
CA LYS A 280 -24.82 -45.07 23.32
C LYS A 280 -23.77 -45.52 22.32
N LEU A 281 -22.53 -45.04 22.43
CA LEU A 281 -21.41 -45.43 21.57
C LEU A 281 -21.04 -46.90 21.76
N ASP A 282 -21.02 -47.40 22.99
CA ASP A 282 -20.71 -48.80 23.30
C ASP A 282 -21.83 -49.77 22.88
N ALA A 283 -23.06 -49.27 22.71
CA ALA A 283 -24.21 -50.05 22.28
C ALA A 283 -24.33 -50.20 20.75
N GLU A 284 -23.57 -49.43 19.95
CA GLU A 284 -23.54 -49.61 18.50
C GLU A 284 -22.66 -50.82 18.13
N PRO A 285 -23.20 -51.88 17.49
CA PRO A 285 -22.39 -53.00 17.04
C PRO A 285 -21.40 -52.52 15.99
N THR A 286 -20.12 -52.87 16.17
CA THR A 286 -19.05 -52.61 15.20
C THR A 286 -19.49 -53.17 13.85
N LYS A 287 -19.91 -52.30 12.91
CA LYS A 287 -20.04 -52.72 11.51
C LYS A 287 -18.64 -53.04 11.03
N GLN A 288 -18.25 -54.32 11.12
CA GLN A 288 -17.10 -54.84 10.40
C GLN A 288 -17.31 -54.46 8.93
N PHE A 289 -16.48 -53.57 8.41
CA PHE A 289 -16.30 -53.45 6.98
C PHE A 289 -15.68 -54.76 6.52
N SER A 290 -16.54 -55.72 6.16
CA SER A 290 -16.12 -56.93 5.48
C SER A 290 -15.60 -56.52 4.10
N ASN A 291 -14.28 -56.39 4.00
CA ASN A 291 -13.61 -56.52 2.70
C ASN A 291 -13.91 -57.93 2.20
N SER A 292 -14.75 -58.01 1.18
CA SER A 292 -14.85 -59.20 0.34
C SER A 292 -14.19 -58.89 -1.01
N PRO A 293 -13.48 -59.89 -1.57
CA PRO A 293 -12.40 -59.74 -2.56
C PRO A 293 -12.85 -59.40 -3.98
#